data_AF-A0A4V5NAQ5-F1
#
_entry.id   AF-A0A4V5NAQ5-F1
#
_cell.length_a   1.000
_cell.length_b   1.000
_cell.length_c   1.000
_cell.angle_alpha   90.00
_cell.angle_beta   90.00
_cell.angle_gamma   90.00
#
_symmetry.space_group_name_H-M   'P 1'
#
loop_
_entity.id
_entity.type
_entity.pdbx_description
1 polymer ?
#
loop_
_entity_poly.entity_id
_entity_poly.type
_entity_poly.pdbx_seq_one_letter_code
_entity_poly.pdbx_strand_id
1 'polypeptide(L)'
;MSRNRNQDLDPLRLRLVQLIDAVSHLQSQLAAYQHHPSPTHALPPFLELVNRYNLLLTNLAAIHRLVSSEQDQQDQLQPPPRRAGESADPKRDKWDSLAVVPAHRVDESKDWIVGTLLRTKQTPEIEQAQQSAASSLPEPFLSALSSPKEPPQAPPATSSFAALSQAQARLVTAAHQKIVALKQFSAGGGEEWDWKARVELDQEEEEEEDVVMEKGSAAAGSDWTLRDLHVFMQTGKRPST
;
A
#
# COMPACT_ATOMS: atom_id res chain seq x y z
N MET A 1 -29.67 20.55 1.80
CA MET A 1 -28.57 19.84 1.09
C MET A 1 -27.40 19.40 1.98
N SER A 2 -27.43 19.57 3.32
CA SER A 2 -26.28 19.21 4.19
C SER A 2 -26.16 17.73 4.60
N ARG A 3 -27.18 16.89 4.40
CA ARG A 3 -27.15 15.50 4.93
C ARG A 3 -26.13 14.58 4.26
N ASN A 4 -25.83 14.76 2.97
CA ASN A 4 -24.89 13.88 2.27
C ASN A 4 -23.41 14.19 2.60
N ARG A 5 -23.09 15.41 3.07
CA ARG A 5 -21.69 15.83 3.27
C ARG A 5 -21.03 15.17 4.47
N ASN A 6 -21.78 14.94 5.54
CA ASN A 6 -21.26 14.26 6.73
C ASN A 6 -21.03 12.77 6.47
N GLN A 7 -21.86 12.14 5.64
CA GLN A 7 -21.74 10.72 5.29
C GLN A 7 -20.46 10.39 4.52
N ASP A 8 -19.90 11.36 3.79
CA ASP A 8 -18.64 11.21 3.05
C ASP A 8 -17.39 11.42 3.95
N LEU A 9 -17.53 12.19 5.03
CA LEU A 9 -16.46 12.47 5.98
C LEU A 9 -16.27 11.35 7.00
N ASP A 10 -17.34 10.62 7.35
CA ASP A 10 -17.30 9.56 8.35
C ASP A 10 -16.32 8.41 7.98
N PRO A 11 -16.26 7.90 6.73
CA PRO A 11 -15.26 6.93 6.31
C PRO A 11 -13.82 7.46 6.42
N LEU A 12 -13.60 8.72 6.02
CA LEU A 12 -12.29 9.36 6.11
C LEU A 12 -11.88 9.52 7.58
N ARG A 13 -12.79 9.97 8.43
CA ARG A 13 -12.59 10.10 9.88
C ARG A 13 -12.23 8.76 10.51
N LEU A 14 -12.96 7.69 10.19
CA LEU A 14 -12.69 6.35 10.72
C LEU A 14 -11.28 5.88 10.33
N ARG A 15 -10.88 6.08 9.06
CA ARG A 15 -9.54 5.70 8.59
C ARG A 15 -8.43 6.54 9.23
N LEU A 16 -8.67 7.84 9.42
CA LEU A 16 -7.72 8.71 10.14
C LEU A 16 -7.54 8.27 11.59
N VAL A 17 -8.64 7.91 12.29
CA VAL A 17 -8.56 7.38 13.66
C VAL A 17 -7.75 6.08 13.69
N GLN A 18 -8.03 5.13 12.78
CA GLN A 18 -7.26 3.88 12.69
C GLN A 18 -5.77 4.12 12.42
N LEU A 19 -5.43 5.10 11.58
CA LEU A 19 -4.04 5.47 11.33
C LEU A 19 -3.39 6.08 12.57
N ILE A 20 -4.08 6.99 13.26
CA ILE A 20 -3.61 7.60 14.50
C ILE A 20 -3.34 6.52 15.55
N ASP A 21 -4.29 5.60 15.77
CA ASP A 21 -4.15 4.50 16.73
C ASP A 21 -2.94 3.62 16.39
N ALA A 22 -2.75 3.27 15.11
CA ALA A 22 -1.60 2.47 14.67
C ALA A 22 -0.27 3.20 14.89
N VAL A 23 -0.19 4.50 14.61
CA VAL A 23 1.00 5.32 14.83
C VAL A 23 1.29 5.48 16.32
N SER A 24 0.28 5.82 17.13
CA SER A 24 0.42 5.96 18.58
C SER A 24 0.87 4.65 19.23
N HIS A 25 0.34 3.52 18.77
CA HIS A 25 0.79 2.22 19.25
C HIS A 25 2.26 1.95 18.90
N LEU A 26 2.69 2.21 17.65
CA LEU A 26 4.10 2.07 17.26
C LEU A 26 5.01 3.00 18.08
N GLN A 27 4.62 4.25 18.28
CA GLN A 27 5.37 5.22 19.10
C GLN A 27 5.50 4.74 20.54
N SER A 28 4.42 4.27 21.15
CA SER A 28 4.43 3.78 22.54
C SER A 28 5.39 2.62 22.74
N GLN A 29 5.51 1.74 21.74
CA GLN A 29 6.43 0.62 21.78
C GLN A 29 7.88 1.07 21.59
N LEU A 30 8.15 1.92 20.60
CA LEU A 30 9.48 2.47 20.40
C LEU A 30 9.97 3.21 21.66
N ALA A 31 9.08 3.95 22.33
CA ALA A 31 9.37 4.56 23.62
C ALA A 31 9.64 3.52 24.72
N ALA A 32 8.85 2.44 24.80
CA ALA A 32 9.07 1.36 25.76
C ALA A 32 10.46 0.69 25.59
N TYR A 33 10.92 0.51 24.35
CA TYR A 33 12.27 0.00 24.06
C TYR A 33 13.37 1.01 24.41
N GLN A 34 13.12 2.31 24.28
CA GLN A 34 14.07 3.34 24.72
C GLN A 34 14.24 3.37 26.25
N HIS A 35 13.17 3.07 27.00
CA HIS A 35 13.19 3.08 28.46
C HIS A 35 13.68 1.78 29.11
N HIS A 36 13.68 0.66 28.37
CA HIS A 36 14.29 -0.60 28.80
C HIS A 36 15.47 -0.98 27.89
N PRO A 37 16.66 -0.38 28.10
CA PRO A 37 17.87 -0.77 27.39
C PRO A 37 18.34 -2.13 27.91
N SER A 38 17.75 -3.22 27.41
CA SER A 38 18.41 -4.52 27.47
C SER A 38 19.62 -4.46 26.53
N PRO A 39 20.83 -4.90 26.95
CA PRO A 39 22.06 -4.76 26.15
C PRO A 39 22.02 -5.49 24.80
N THR A 40 21.00 -6.30 24.52
CA THR A 40 20.85 -7.08 23.29
C THR A 40 19.73 -6.59 22.35
N HIS A 41 18.80 -5.75 22.80
CA HIS A 41 17.65 -5.31 21.99
C HIS A 41 17.28 -3.85 22.23
N ALA A 42 18.04 -2.94 21.60
CA ALA A 42 17.71 -1.50 21.58
C ALA A 42 16.55 -1.15 20.62
N LEU A 43 16.13 -2.09 19.77
CA LEU A 43 15.08 -1.91 18.76
C LEU A 43 14.18 -3.16 18.69
N PRO A 44 12.91 -3.02 18.28
CA PRO A 44 12.05 -4.16 17.96
C PRO A 44 12.67 -5.07 16.91
N PRO A 45 12.35 -6.38 16.90
CA PRO A 45 12.72 -7.29 15.83
C PRO A 45 12.30 -6.75 14.46
N PHE A 46 13.16 -6.89 13.45
CA PHE A 46 12.93 -6.32 12.12
C PHE A 46 11.60 -6.75 11.49
N LEU A 47 11.23 -8.02 11.59
CA LEU A 47 9.98 -8.54 11.05
C LEU A 47 8.75 -7.86 11.69
N GLU A 48 8.83 -7.56 12.98
CA GLU A 48 7.76 -6.87 13.69
C GLU A 48 7.63 -5.43 13.21
N LEU A 49 8.75 -4.74 12.99
CA LEU A 49 8.77 -3.39 12.44
C LEU A 49 8.19 -3.36 11.02
N VAL A 50 8.56 -4.32 10.16
CA VAL A 50 8.03 -4.44 8.80
C VAL A 50 6.52 -4.67 8.81
N ASN A 51 6.02 -5.57 9.64
CA ASN A 51 4.58 -5.83 9.74
C ASN A 51 3.79 -4.58 10.17
N ARG A 52 4.33 -3.80 11.12
CA ARG A 52 3.72 -2.54 11.56
C ARG A 52 3.77 -1.47 10.47
N TYR A 53 4.88 -1.38 9.74
CA TYR A 53 5.01 -0.48 8.60
C TYR A 53 4.01 -0.82 7.49
N ASN A 54 3.84 -2.10 7.19
CA ASN A 54 2.85 -2.57 6.21
C ASN A 54 1.42 -2.24 6.64
N LEU A 55 1.11 -2.28 7.93
CA LEU A 55 -0.18 -1.85 8.46
C LEU A 55 -0.40 -0.35 8.24
N LEU A 56 0.61 0.49 8.50
CA LEU A 56 0.56 1.92 8.23
C LEU A 56 0.36 2.20 6.73
N LEU A 57 1.09 1.49 5.88
CA LEU A 57 0.97 1.59 4.42
C LEU A 57 -0.44 1.22 3.94
N THR A 58 -1.03 0.17 4.52
CA THR A 58 -2.40 -0.25 4.21
C THR A 58 -3.42 0.83 4.57
N ASN A 59 -3.27 1.44 5.75
CA ASN A 59 -4.15 2.54 6.18
C ASN A 59 -3.97 3.79 5.30
N LEU A 60 -2.74 4.14 4.94
CA LEU A 60 -2.46 5.26 4.03
C LEU A 60 -3.04 5.02 2.63
N ALA A 61 -2.89 3.83 2.08
CA ALA A 61 -3.49 3.45 0.81
C ALA A 61 -5.03 3.54 0.86
N ALA A 62 -5.65 3.11 1.96
CA ALA A 62 -7.09 3.23 2.15
C ALA A 62 -7.56 4.69 2.20
N ILE A 63 -6.81 5.58 2.87
CA ILE A 63 -7.09 7.02 2.88
C ILE A 63 -6.93 7.62 1.48
N HIS A 64 -5.86 7.25 0.78
CA HIS A 64 -5.60 7.73 -0.58
C HIS A 64 -6.76 7.41 -1.53
N ARG A 65 -7.30 6.18 -1.47
CA ARG A 65 -8.49 5.76 -2.24
C ARG A 65 -9.76 6.56 -1.92
N LEU A 66 -9.89 7.10 -0.71
CA LEU A 66 -11.04 7.93 -0.33
C LEU A 66 -10.90 9.37 -0.82
N VAL A 67 -9.67 9.88 -0.91
CA VAL A 67 -9.39 11.28 -1.27
C VAL A 67 -9.15 11.46 -2.77
N SER A 68 -8.60 10.44 -3.45
CA SER A 68 -8.29 10.47 -4.87
C SER A 68 -8.96 9.32 -5.62
N SER A 69 -9.39 9.60 -6.85
CA SER A 69 -9.92 8.60 -7.78
C SER A 69 -8.84 7.93 -8.64
N GLU A 70 -7.56 8.33 -8.52
CA GLU A 70 -6.47 7.76 -9.31
C GLU A 70 -6.37 6.23 -9.15
N GLN A 71 -6.60 5.74 -7.94
CA GLN A 71 -6.49 4.33 -7.63
C GLN A 71 -7.73 3.53 -8.07
N ASP A 72 -8.91 4.15 -8.12
CA ASP A 72 -10.11 3.51 -8.68
C ASP A 72 -10.01 3.35 -10.20
N GLN A 73 -9.24 4.23 -10.85
CA GLN A 73 -8.95 4.15 -12.29
C GLN A 73 -7.92 3.06 -12.61
N GLN A 74 -7.02 2.74 -11.68
CA GLN A 74 -6.07 1.64 -11.83
C GLN A 74 -6.75 0.26 -11.79
N ASP A 75 -7.81 0.12 -10.99
CA ASP A 75 -8.60 -1.12 -10.92
C ASP A 75 -9.55 -1.28 -12.13
N GLN A 76 -9.79 -0.22 -12.90
CA GLN A 76 -10.61 -0.24 -14.11
C GLN A 76 -9.75 -0.41 -15.37
N LEU A 77 -9.89 -1.56 -16.04
CA LEU A 77 -9.17 -1.91 -17.27
C LEU A 77 -9.39 -0.95 -18.45
N GLN A 78 -10.46 -0.15 -18.40
CA GLN A 78 -10.69 0.97 -19.32
C GLN A 78 -11.21 2.17 -18.53
N PRO A 79 -10.54 3.34 -18.57
CA PRO A 79 -11.16 4.56 -18.09
C PRO A 79 -12.38 4.85 -19.00
N PRO A 80 -13.56 5.16 -18.45
CA PRO A 80 -14.71 5.53 -19.26
C PRO A 80 -14.33 6.73 -20.15
N PRO A 81 -14.89 6.83 -21.37
CA PRO A 81 -14.59 7.92 -22.28
C PRO A 81 -14.98 9.25 -21.64
N ARG A 82 -13.96 9.99 -21.14
CA ARG A 82 -14.16 11.30 -20.52
C ARG A 82 -14.65 12.29 -21.56
N ARG A 83 -15.73 13.01 -21.26
CA ARG A 83 -16.16 14.12 -22.11
C ARG A 83 -15.20 15.29 -21.92
N ALA A 84 -15.03 16.10 -22.97
CA ALA A 84 -14.21 17.30 -22.88
C ALA A 84 -14.75 18.22 -21.76
N GLY A 85 -13.93 18.48 -20.75
CA GLY A 85 -14.28 19.29 -19.56
C GLY A 85 -14.57 18.48 -18.29
N GLU A 86 -14.54 17.14 -18.34
CA GLU A 86 -14.68 16.29 -17.17
C GLU A 86 -13.35 16.22 -16.37
N SER A 87 -13.45 16.38 -15.05
CA SER A 87 -12.28 16.44 -14.16
C SER A 87 -11.42 15.19 -14.24
N ALA A 88 -10.10 15.37 -14.14
CA ALA A 88 -9.15 14.26 -14.04
C ALA A 88 -9.31 13.47 -12.73
N ASP A 89 -9.77 14.12 -11.65
CA ASP A 89 -10.00 13.51 -10.34
C ASP A 89 -11.26 14.11 -9.67
N PRO A 90 -12.46 13.56 -9.94
CA PRO A 90 -13.72 14.08 -9.38
C PRO A 90 -13.80 14.01 -7.85
N LYS A 91 -13.08 13.06 -7.22
CA LYS A 91 -13.02 12.97 -5.75
C LYS A 91 -12.22 14.13 -5.20
N ARG A 92 -11.06 14.43 -5.80
CA ARG A 92 -10.22 15.54 -5.38
C ARG A 92 -10.92 16.88 -5.56
N ASP A 93 -11.56 17.12 -6.70
CA ASP A 93 -12.32 18.36 -6.93
C ASP A 93 -13.46 18.55 -5.93
N LYS A 94 -14.12 17.45 -5.55
CA LYS A 94 -15.14 17.46 -4.48
C LYS A 94 -14.53 17.94 -3.17
N TRP A 95 -13.34 17.45 -2.79
CA TRP A 95 -12.65 17.88 -1.57
C TRP A 95 -12.12 19.32 -1.66
N ASP A 96 -11.55 19.71 -2.79
CA ASP A 96 -11.03 21.06 -3.03
C ASP A 96 -12.15 22.13 -3.04
N SER A 97 -13.37 21.74 -3.42
CA SER A 97 -14.55 22.61 -3.33
C SER A 97 -15.04 22.87 -1.90
N LEU A 98 -14.51 22.13 -0.90
CA LEU A 98 -14.91 22.28 0.49
C LEU A 98 -14.01 23.28 1.21
N ALA A 99 -14.59 24.42 1.58
CA ALA A 99 -13.96 25.34 2.51
C ALA A 99 -14.32 24.95 3.96
N VAL A 100 -13.30 24.82 4.81
CA VAL A 100 -13.48 24.57 6.25
C VAL A 100 -13.23 25.87 7.01
N VAL A 101 -14.24 26.36 7.72
CA VAL A 101 -14.22 27.61 8.48
C VAL A 101 -14.84 27.35 9.87
N PRO A 102 -14.37 28.02 10.94
CA PRO A 102 -15.00 27.91 12.25
C PRO A 102 -16.49 28.28 12.19
N ALA A 103 -17.35 27.43 12.76
CA ALA A 103 -18.80 27.64 12.75
C ALA A 103 -19.24 28.85 13.59
N HIS A 104 -18.45 29.22 14.60
CA HIS A 104 -18.71 30.34 15.49
C HIS A 104 -17.46 31.21 15.62
N ARG A 105 -17.66 32.48 16.01
CA ARG A 105 -16.55 33.36 16.35
C ARG A 105 -15.77 32.74 17.50
N VAL A 106 -14.48 32.55 17.27
CA VAL A 106 -13.56 32.02 18.27
C VAL A 106 -13.00 33.19 19.07
N ASP A 107 -12.83 32.97 20.37
CA ASP A 107 -12.19 33.92 21.26
C ASP A 107 -10.75 34.20 20.80
N GLU A 108 -10.32 35.46 20.83
CA GLU A 108 -9.01 35.91 20.35
C GLU A 108 -7.87 35.18 21.08
N SER A 109 -8.09 34.82 22.35
CA SER A 109 -7.14 34.04 23.16
C SER A 109 -6.86 32.63 22.62
N LYS A 110 -7.77 32.07 21.81
CA LYS A 110 -7.71 30.70 21.26
C LYS A 110 -7.55 30.66 19.74
N ASP A 111 -7.45 31.81 19.09
CA ASP A 111 -7.38 31.91 17.63
C ASP A 111 -6.13 31.19 17.06
N TRP A 112 -5.03 31.19 17.81
CA TRP A 112 -3.81 30.44 17.44
C TRP A 112 -4.03 28.93 17.29
N ILE A 113 -4.95 28.34 18.06
CA ILE A 113 -5.30 26.91 17.98
C ILE A 113 -6.00 26.65 16.66
N VAL A 114 -6.96 27.51 16.30
CA VAL A 114 -7.69 27.42 15.04
C VAL A 114 -6.74 27.56 13.87
N GLY A 115 -5.84 28.56 13.92
CA GLY A 115 -4.81 28.74 12.91
C GLY A 115 -3.91 27.52 12.73
N THR A 116 -3.64 26.79 13.81
CA THR A 116 -2.87 25.54 13.77
C THR A 116 -3.68 24.38 13.19
N LEU A 117 -4.95 24.23 13.60
CA LEU A 117 -5.84 23.15 13.13
C LEU A 117 -6.24 23.29 11.66
N LEU A 118 -6.40 24.51 11.18
CA LEU A 118 -6.73 24.83 9.78
C LEU A 118 -5.50 25.11 8.92
N ARG A 119 -4.28 24.87 9.45
CA ARG A 119 -3.04 25.07 8.71
C ARG A 119 -2.97 24.12 7.53
N THR A 120 -2.78 24.68 6.34
CA THR A 120 -2.55 23.94 5.09
C THR A 120 -1.09 23.97 4.62
N LYS A 121 -0.23 24.73 5.30
CA LYS A 121 1.21 24.77 5.00
C LYS A 121 1.85 23.41 5.31
N GLN A 122 2.65 22.93 4.37
CA GLN A 122 3.39 21.68 4.49
C GLN A 122 4.49 21.80 5.57
N THR A 123 5.09 20.67 5.92
CA THR A 123 6.26 20.64 6.82
C THR A 123 7.51 21.02 6.03
N PRO A 124 8.50 21.68 6.66
CA PRO A 124 9.67 22.19 5.96
C PRO A 124 10.48 21.09 5.25
N GLU A 125 10.51 19.88 5.80
CA GLU A 125 11.20 18.74 5.19
C GLU A 125 10.52 18.32 3.87
N ILE A 126 9.19 18.40 3.80
CA ILE A 126 8.43 18.10 2.58
C ILE A 126 8.63 19.21 1.55
N GLU A 127 8.61 20.47 1.97
CA GLU A 127 8.87 21.61 1.08
C GLU A 127 10.28 21.53 0.47
N GLN A 128 11.28 21.20 1.29
CA GLN A 128 12.65 20.99 0.84
C GLN A 128 12.76 19.80 -0.13
N ALA A 129 12.11 18.68 0.18
CA ALA A 129 12.09 17.51 -0.69
C ALA A 129 11.44 17.80 -2.04
N GLN A 130 10.34 18.55 -2.05
CA GLN A 130 9.68 19.00 -3.28
C GLN A 130 10.55 19.94 -4.09
N GLN A 131 11.26 20.87 -3.44
CA GLN A 131 12.16 21.78 -4.12
C GLN A 131 13.36 21.04 -4.73
N SER A 132 13.91 20.06 -4.01
CA SER A 132 14.96 19.19 -4.53
C SER A 132 14.47 18.37 -5.72
N ALA A 133 13.27 17.77 -5.63
CA ALA A 133 12.66 17.04 -6.73
C ALA A 133 12.41 17.94 -7.95
N ALA A 134 11.91 19.16 -7.75
CA ALA A 134 11.69 20.13 -8.81
C ALA A 134 13.01 20.54 -9.50
N SER A 135 14.09 20.70 -8.73
CA SER A 135 15.42 21.01 -9.29
C SER A 135 16.05 19.85 -10.07
N SER A 136 15.59 18.62 -9.86
CA SER A 136 16.05 17.43 -10.57
C SER A 136 15.33 17.19 -11.89
N LEU A 137 14.32 18.02 -12.22
CA LEU A 137 13.54 17.85 -13.43
C LEU A 137 14.39 18.11 -14.69
N PRO A 138 14.09 17.43 -15.82
CA PRO A 138 14.77 17.69 -17.08
C PRO A 138 14.58 19.12 -17.60
N GLU A 139 15.52 19.62 -18.42
CA GLU A 139 15.50 20.97 -19.02
C GLU A 139 14.15 21.45 -19.59
N PRO A 140 13.33 20.66 -20.31
CA PRO A 140 12.04 21.15 -20.80
C PRO A 140 11.07 21.51 -19.66
N PHE A 141 11.15 20.84 -18.52
CA PHE A 141 10.31 21.13 -17.35
C PHE A 141 10.86 22.30 -16.52
N LEU A 142 12.19 22.36 -16.33
CA LEU A 142 12.84 23.48 -15.63
C LEU A 142 12.59 24.81 -16.35
N SER A 143 12.71 24.83 -17.68
CA SER A 143 12.46 26.02 -18.50
C SER A 143 11.00 26.49 -18.42
N ALA A 144 10.06 25.54 -18.33
CA ALA A 144 8.64 25.84 -18.18
C ALA A 144 8.28 26.33 -16.76
N LEU A 145 9.05 25.96 -15.73
CA LEU A 145 8.87 26.41 -14.34
C LEU A 145 9.52 27.78 -14.08
N SER A 146 10.61 28.10 -14.77
CA SER A 146 11.38 29.34 -14.58
C SER A 146 10.91 30.50 -15.48
N SER A 147 10.06 30.24 -16.47
CA SER A 147 9.56 31.27 -17.38
C SER A 147 8.67 32.30 -16.65
N PRO A 148 9.08 33.57 -16.58
CA PRO A 148 8.27 34.61 -15.98
C PRO A 148 7.02 34.86 -16.83
N LYS A 149 5.89 35.07 -16.15
CA LYS A 149 4.58 35.43 -16.70
C LYS A 149 4.63 36.84 -17.33
N GLU A 150 5.18 36.97 -18.53
CA GLU A 150 5.13 38.20 -19.33
C GLU A 150 4.02 38.08 -20.40
N PRO A 151 3.08 39.03 -20.56
CA PRO A 151 2.10 38.99 -21.65
C PRO A 151 2.52 39.93 -22.82
N PRO A 152 2.08 39.71 -24.07
CA PRO A 152 1.40 38.55 -24.65
C PRO A 152 2.06 38.11 -25.98
N GLN A 153 2.88 37.08 -25.94
CA GLN A 153 2.89 36.09 -27.02
C GLN A 153 2.79 34.75 -26.34
N ALA A 154 1.62 34.10 -26.48
CA ALA A 154 1.39 32.78 -25.95
C ALA A 154 2.57 31.89 -26.37
N PRO A 155 3.38 31.36 -25.43
CA PRO A 155 4.31 30.30 -25.79
C PRO A 155 3.48 29.20 -26.46
N PRO A 156 3.99 28.55 -27.52
CA PRO A 156 3.23 27.51 -28.20
C PRO A 156 2.71 26.54 -27.14
N ALA A 157 1.42 26.20 -27.17
CA ALA A 157 0.74 25.45 -26.11
C ALA A 157 1.48 24.14 -25.73
N THR A 158 2.36 23.66 -26.60
CA THR A 158 3.27 22.52 -26.45
C THR A 158 4.43 22.70 -25.47
N SER A 159 4.81 23.92 -25.06
CA SER A 159 5.94 24.17 -24.14
C SER A 159 5.54 24.54 -22.71
N SER A 160 4.23 24.61 -22.41
CA SER A 160 3.77 24.85 -21.04
C SER A 160 3.99 23.64 -20.14
N PHE A 161 4.27 23.86 -18.85
CA PHE A 161 4.45 22.78 -17.87
C PHE A 161 3.22 21.85 -17.82
N ALA A 162 2.02 22.41 -17.92
CA ALA A 162 0.77 21.64 -17.95
C ALA A 162 0.68 20.73 -19.19
N ALA A 163 1.10 21.20 -20.36
CA ALA A 163 1.10 20.39 -21.57
C ALA A 163 2.18 19.29 -21.53
N LEU A 164 3.38 19.61 -21.03
CA LEU A 164 4.48 18.64 -20.86
C LEU A 164 4.12 17.54 -19.86
N SER A 165 3.55 17.91 -18.70
CA SER A 165 3.10 16.95 -17.70
C SER A 165 1.96 16.07 -18.22
N GLN A 166 1.00 16.64 -18.96
CA GLN A 166 -0.07 15.85 -19.58
C GLN A 166 0.46 14.89 -20.66
N ALA A 167 1.40 15.33 -21.49
CA ALA A 167 2.02 14.49 -22.50
C ALA A 167 2.80 13.32 -21.86
N GLN A 168 3.58 13.60 -20.81
CA GLN A 168 4.28 12.58 -20.05
C GLN A 168 3.32 11.60 -19.36
N ALA A 169 2.26 12.09 -18.73
CA ALA A 169 1.25 11.25 -18.09
C ALA A 169 0.59 10.28 -19.08
N ARG A 170 0.30 10.73 -20.30
CA ARG A 170 -0.22 9.86 -21.38
C ARG A 170 0.77 8.77 -21.76
N LEU A 171 2.06 9.09 -21.90
CA LEU A 171 3.10 8.11 -22.21
C LEU A 171 3.26 7.08 -21.10
N VAL A 172 3.31 7.52 -19.84
CA VAL A 172 3.40 6.64 -18.66
C VAL A 172 2.19 5.74 -18.57
N THR A 173 0.98 6.27 -18.77
CA THR A 173 -0.25 5.48 -18.75
C THR A 173 -0.26 4.43 -19.87
N ALA A 174 0.15 4.81 -21.09
CA ALA A 174 0.23 3.88 -22.20
C ALA A 174 1.27 2.77 -21.97
N ALA A 175 2.44 3.13 -21.41
CA ALA A 175 3.45 2.15 -21.03
C ALA A 175 2.94 1.20 -19.93
N HIS A 176 2.26 1.76 -18.92
CA HIS A 176 1.66 0.98 -17.85
C HIS A 176 0.60 0.00 -18.37
N GLN A 177 -0.31 0.44 -19.25
CA GLN A 177 -1.31 -0.43 -19.88
C GLN A 177 -0.66 -1.57 -20.66
N LYS A 178 0.44 -1.31 -21.38
CA LYS A 178 1.22 -2.37 -22.03
C LYS A 178 1.81 -3.37 -21.03
N ILE A 179 2.35 -2.89 -19.92
CA ILE A 179 2.89 -3.75 -18.84
C ILE A 179 1.77 -4.62 -18.23
N VAL A 180 0.60 -4.03 -17.96
CA VAL A 180 -0.56 -4.77 -17.43
C VAL A 180 -1.04 -5.81 -18.43
N ALA A 181 -1.13 -5.47 -19.71
CA ALA A 181 -1.48 -6.42 -20.77
C ALA A 181 -0.46 -7.58 -20.86
N LEU A 182 0.84 -7.30 -20.69
CA LEU A 182 1.87 -8.34 -20.61
C LEU A 182 1.72 -9.23 -19.37
N LYS A 183 1.39 -8.66 -18.21
CA LYS A 183 1.07 -9.44 -17.00
C LYS A 183 -0.12 -10.37 -17.22
N GLN A 184 -1.15 -9.90 -17.91
CA GLN A 184 -2.31 -10.72 -18.25
C GLN A 184 -2.00 -11.79 -19.28
N PHE A 185 -1.13 -11.52 -20.25
CA PHE A 185 -0.62 -12.54 -21.16
C PHE A 185 0.17 -13.61 -20.41
N SER A 186 1.00 -13.21 -19.44
CA SER A 186 1.74 -14.13 -18.57
C SER A 186 0.85 -14.92 -17.61
N ALA A 187 -0.32 -14.40 -17.24
CA ALA A 187 -1.29 -15.09 -16.38
C ALA A 187 -2.37 -15.86 -17.16
N GLY A 188 -2.52 -15.59 -18.46
CA GLY A 188 -3.52 -16.17 -19.35
C GLY A 188 -3.02 -17.36 -20.18
N GLY A 189 -1.73 -17.66 -20.15
CA GLY A 189 -1.25 -19.01 -20.43
C GLY A 189 -1.59 -19.86 -19.21
N GLY A 190 -2.54 -20.79 -19.35
CA GLY A 190 -3.10 -21.60 -18.25
C GLY A 190 -2.15 -22.55 -17.54
N GLU A 191 -0.86 -22.20 -17.42
CA GLU A 191 0.06 -22.82 -16.49
C GLU A 191 -0.19 -22.25 -15.09
N GLU A 192 -1.06 -22.95 -14.36
CA GLU A 192 -1.20 -22.78 -12.93
C GLU A 192 0.04 -23.38 -12.26
N TRP A 193 1.05 -22.54 -11.99
CA TRP A 193 2.26 -22.97 -11.30
C TRP A 193 1.91 -23.25 -9.84
N ASP A 194 1.84 -24.54 -9.47
CA ASP A 194 1.82 -24.92 -8.06
C ASP A 194 3.19 -24.65 -7.45
N TRP A 195 3.36 -23.44 -6.92
CA TRP A 195 4.55 -22.98 -6.23
C TRP A 195 4.81 -23.71 -4.91
N LYS A 196 3.87 -24.57 -4.46
CA LYS A 196 4.06 -25.48 -3.33
C LYS A 196 4.33 -26.92 -3.76
N ALA A 197 4.36 -27.22 -5.05
CA ALA A 197 4.80 -28.52 -5.52
C ALA A 197 6.24 -28.70 -5.04
N ARG A 198 6.43 -29.67 -4.13
CA ARG A 198 7.77 -30.10 -3.74
C ARG A 198 8.39 -30.66 -5.00
N VAL A 199 9.30 -29.91 -5.60
CA VAL A 199 10.17 -30.42 -6.65
C VAL A 199 11.07 -31.44 -5.96
N GLU A 200 10.66 -32.70 -6.01
CA GLU A 200 11.61 -33.79 -5.88
C GLU A 200 12.54 -33.62 -7.08
N LEU A 201 13.74 -33.10 -6.80
CA LEU A 201 14.82 -33.12 -7.76
C LEU A 201 15.12 -34.60 -7.98
N ASP A 202 14.60 -35.18 -9.06
CA ASP A 202 15.03 -36.49 -9.55
C ASP A 202 16.52 -36.39 -9.86
N GLN A 203 17.32 -36.67 -8.85
CA GLN A 203 18.69 -37.07 -8.98
C GLN A 203 18.64 -38.58 -9.20
N GLU A 204 19.10 -39.00 -10.38
CA GLU A 204 19.33 -40.39 -10.81
C GLU A 204 18.18 -41.04 -11.58
N GLU A 205 18.21 -40.82 -12.89
CA GLU A 205 17.70 -41.77 -13.88
C GLU A 205 18.62 -43.01 -13.86
N GLU A 206 18.40 -43.91 -12.91
CA GLU A 206 18.76 -45.33 -13.03
C GLU A 206 17.80 -46.16 -12.16
N GLU A 207 16.91 -46.88 -12.86
CA GLU A 207 16.31 -48.16 -12.44
C GLU A 207 15.48 -48.17 -11.14
N GLU A 208 14.16 -48.04 -11.25
CA GLU A 208 13.22 -49.18 -11.22
C GLU A 208 11.78 -48.69 -11.08
N GLU A 209 10.90 -49.34 -11.85
CA GLU A 209 9.46 -49.27 -11.68
C GLU A 209 9.07 -49.58 -10.23
N ASP A 210 8.43 -48.66 -9.53
CA ASP A 210 7.20 -49.09 -8.85
C ASP A 210 6.12 -48.02 -8.83
N VAL A 211 4.94 -48.51 -9.16
CA VAL A 211 3.73 -47.76 -9.48
C VAL A 211 3.19 -47.12 -8.21
N VAL A 212 3.06 -45.79 -8.19
CA VAL A 212 2.15 -45.11 -7.25
C VAL A 212 0.71 -45.41 -7.68
N MET A 213 0.14 -46.48 -7.15
CA MET A 213 -1.30 -46.73 -7.14
C MET A 213 -1.75 -47.21 -5.75
N GLU A 214 -2.86 -46.63 -5.33
CA GLU A 214 -3.71 -46.98 -4.18
C GLU A 214 -3.29 -46.56 -2.76
N LYS A 215 -3.91 -45.45 -2.38
CA LYS A 215 -4.61 -45.27 -1.11
C LYS A 215 -5.23 -46.58 -0.57
N GLY A 216 -4.65 -47.11 0.52
CA GLY A 216 -5.35 -47.92 1.51
C GLY A 216 -5.15 -49.43 1.45
N SER A 217 -4.03 -49.92 2.00
CA SER A 217 -3.94 -51.22 2.69
C SER A 217 -2.51 -51.43 3.20
N ALA A 218 -2.39 -51.84 4.46
CA ALA A 218 -1.22 -52.50 5.06
C ALA A 218 0.10 -51.70 5.22
N ALA A 219 0.13 -50.76 6.16
CA ALA A 219 1.32 -50.61 6.99
C ALA A 219 1.30 -51.73 8.04
N ALA A 220 1.84 -52.89 7.70
CA ALA A 220 2.12 -53.98 8.65
C ALA A 220 3.33 -53.62 9.52
N GLY A 221 3.18 -52.57 10.33
CA GLY A 221 4.19 -52.05 11.24
C GLY A 221 3.59 -51.73 12.59
N SER A 222 3.17 -52.76 13.32
CA SER A 222 2.82 -52.76 14.75
C SER A 222 2.35 -51.41 15.33
N ASP A 223 1.05 -51.13 15.21
CA ASP A 223 0.39 -49.97 15.83
C ASP A 223 0.44 -50.05 17.36
N TRP A 224 1.58 -49.70 17.96
CA TRP A 224 1.65 -49.44 19.39
C TRP A 224 1.06 -48.07 19.64
N THR A 225 -0.02 -48.02 20.42
CA THR A 225 -0.57 -46.73 20.83
C THR A 225 0.41 -46.06 21.81
N LEU A 226 0.40 -44.73 21.87
CA LEU A 226 1.27 -43.97 22.80
C LEU A 226 1.11 -44.40 24.27
N ARG A 227 -0.05 -44.96 24.63
CA ARG A 227 -0.30 -45.53 25.97
C ARG A 227 0.45 -46.85 26.18
N ASP A 228 0.49 -47.71 25.18
CA ASP A 228 1.18 -48.99 25.22
C ASP A 228 2.70 -48.81 25.34
N LEU A 229 3.22 -47.80 24.65
CA LEU A 229 4.63 -47.39 24.71
C LEU A 229 4.99 -46.87 26.11
N HIS A 230 4.10 -46.13 26.75
CA HIS A 230 4.30 -45.64 28.12
C HIS A 230 4.27 -46.76 29.16
N VAL A 231 3.36 -47.73 29.02
CA VAL A 231 3.29 -48.91 29.90
C VAL A 231 4.53 -49.80 29.72
N PHE A 232 5.01 -49.97 28.49
CA PHE A 232 6.24 -50.70 28.20
C PHE A 232 7.46 -50.05 28.86
N MET A 233 7.59 -48.71 28.77
CA MET A 233 8.71 -48.00 29.40
C MET A 233 8.73 -48.12 30.93
N GLN A 234 7.57 -48.26 31.56
CA GLN A 234 7.47 -48.39 33.02
C GLN A 234 7.64 -49.83 33.52
N THR A 235 7.18 -50.82 32.75
CA THR A 235 7.08 -52.21 33.22
C THR A 235 8.00 -53.18 32.49
N GLY A 236 8.61 -52.77 31.38
CA GLY A 236 9.48 -53.57 30.52
C GLY A 236 8.79 -54.69 29.75
N LYS A 237 7.46 -54.84 29.88
CA LYS A 237 6.68 -55.91 29.26
C LYS A 237 6.02 -55.40 27.98
N ARG A 238 6.30 -56.08 26.86
CA ARG A 238 5.72 -55.70 25.56
C ARG A 238 4.20 -55.81 25.60
N PRO A 239 3.47 -54.87 24.99
CA PRO A 239 2.02 -54.94 24.90
C PRO A 239 1.63 -56.20 24.12
N SER A 240 0.83 -57.07 24.73
CA SER A 240 0.20 -58.17 24.01
C SER A 240 -0.98 -57.61 23.24
N THR A 241 -0.98 -57.77 21.92
CA THR A 241 -2.12 -57.50 21.03
C THR A 241 -3.40 -58.15 21.54
#